data_AF-B6ENJ4-F1
#
_entry.id   AF-B6ENJ4-F1
#
_cell.length_a   1.000
_cell.length_b   1.000
_cell.length_c   1.000
_cell.angle_alpha   90.00
_cell.angle_beta   90.00
_cell.angle_gamma   90.00
#
_symmetry.space_group_name_H-M   'P 1'
#
loop_
_entity.id
_entity.type
_entity.pdbx_description
1 polymer ?
#
loop_
_entity_poly.entity_id
_entity_poly.type
_entity_poly.pdbx_seq_one_letter_code
_entity_poly.pdbx_strand_id
1 'polypeptide(L)' 'MHHVTLEYQVMGIGKWVSATVSAEIAKKLAEEYKSYGWPVKVS' A
#
# COMPACT_ATOMS: atom_id res chain seq x y z
N MET A 1 11.04 15.50 -3.57
CA MET A 1 9.93 14.70 -3.01
C MET A 1 10.21 13.24 -3.34
N HIS A 2 10.37 12.37 -2.33
CA HIS A 2 10.60 10.95 -2.56
C HIS A 2 9.25 10.25 -2.71
N HIS A 3 8.94 9.85 -3.93
CA HIS A 3 7.77 9.02 -4.23
C HIS A 3 8.17 7.56 -4.09
N VAL A 4 7.31 6.78 -3.44
CA VAL A 4 7.46 5.34 -3.23
C VAL A 4 6.27 4.63 -3.85
N THR A 5 6.45 3.37 -4.19
CA THR A 5 5.37 2.55 -4.76
C THR A 5 4.75 1.72 -3.65
N LEU A 6 3.48 1.99 -3.38
CA LEU A 6 2.63 1.19 -2.51
C LEU A 6 1.93 0.14 -3.37
N GLU A 7 2.19 -1.13 -3.12
CA GLU A 7 1.48 -2.25 -3.71
C GLU A 7 0.58 -2.88 -2.64
N TYR A 8 -0.70 -3.06 -2.92
CA TYR A 8 -1.63 -3.69 -1.98
C TYR A 8 -2.64 -4.59 -2.68
N GLN A 9 -3.19 -5.55 -1.94
CA GLN A 9 -4.21 -6.48 -2.45
C GLN A 9 -5.47 -6.39 -1.59
N VAL A 10 -6.59 -6.03 -2.21
CA VAL A 10 -7.87 -5.90 -1.51
C VAL A 10 -8.30 -7.28 -1.00
N MET A 11 -8.42 -7.43 0.33
CA MET A 11 -8.81 -8.69 0.99
C MET A 11 -7.91 -9.90 0.67
N GLY A 12 -6.72 -9.68 0.10
CA GLY A 12 -5.87 -10.78 -0.38
C GLY A 12 -6.43 -11.55 -1.57
N ILE A 13 -7.43 -10.99 -2.28
CA ILE A 13 -8.09 -11.63 -3.43
C ILE A 13 -7.89 -10.75 -4.66
N GLY A 14 -7.49 -11.36 -5.78
CA GLY A 14 -7.37 -10.66 -7.06
C GLY A 14 -5.97 -10.07 -7.33
N LYS A 15 -5.90 -9.04 -8.18
CA LYS A 15 -4.63 -8.45 -8.64
C LYS A 15 -4.07 -7.47 -7.61
N TRP A 16 -2.75 -7.35 -7.58
CA TRP A 16 -2.06 -6.31 -6.83
C TRP A 16 -2.34 -4.95 -7.46
N VAL A 17 -2.71 -3.98 -6.63
CA VAL A 17 -2.90 -2.58 -7.00
C VAL A 17 -1.63 -1.82 -6.63
N SER A 18 -1.01 -1.17 -7.60
CA SER A 18 0.18 -0.34 -7.42
C SER A 18 -0.19 1.14 -7.48
N ALA A 19 0.20 1.90 -6.45
CA ALA A 19 0.02 3.35 -6.38
C ALA A 19 1.34 4.03 -6.04
N THR A 20 1.73 5.04 -6.83
CA THR A 20 2.93 5.85 -6.54
C THR A 20 2.51 7.09 -5.76
N VAL A 21 2.90 7.14 -4.49
CA VAL A 21 2.56 8.22 -3.57
C VAL A 21 3.79 8.68 -2.81
N SER A 22 3.70 9.79 -2.08
CA SER A 22 4.80 10.23 -1.21
C SER A 22 5.06 9.23 -0.09
N ALA A 23 6.31 9.10 0.37
CA ALA A 23 6.70 8.16 1.42
C ALA A 23 5.84 8.23 2.70
N GLU A 24 5.48 9.44 3.14
CA GLU A 24 4.63 9.64 4.32
C GLU A 24 3.21 9.09 4.12
N ILE A 25 2.64 9.29 2.93
CA ILE A 25 1.32 8.81 2.57
C ILE A 25 1.33 7.28 2.42
N ALA A 26 2.36 6.72 1.77
CA ALA A 26 2.50 5.27 1.63
C ALA A 26 2.55 4.56 2.98
N LYS A 27 3.29 5.14 3.95
CA LYS A 27 3.38 4.58 5.29
C LYS A 27 2.01 4.57 5.98
N LYS A 28 1.28 5.69 5.94
CA LYS A 28 -0.03 5.81 6.57
C LYS A 28 -1.06 4.88 5.94
N LEU A 29 -1.10 4.82 4.60
CA LEU A 29 -1.97 3.89 3.88
C LEU A 29 -1.62 2.43 4.17
N ALA A 30 -0.33 2.10 4.27
CA ALA A 30 0.10 0.74 4.58
C ALA A 30 -0.34 0.31 5.99
N GLU A 31 -0.32 1.21 6.96
CA GLU A 31 -0.83 0.94 8.32
C GLU A 31 -2.34 0.72 8.31
N GLU A 32 -3.11 1.57 7.61
CA GLU A 32 -4.57 1.42 7.49
C GLU A 32 -4.95 0.11 6.79
N TYR A 33 -4.32 -0.19 5.65
CA TYR A 33 -4.59 -1.39 4.88
C TYR A 33 -4.20 -2.67 5.63
N LYS A 34 -3.09 -2.66 6.39
CA LYS A 34 -2.75 -3.77 7.29
C LYS A 34 -3.78 -3.95 8.40
N SER A 35 -4.34 -2.87 8.94
CA SER A 35 -5.42 -2.92 9.92
C SER A 35 -6.68 -3.59 9.37
N TYR A 36 -6.97 -3.38 8.08
CA TYR A 36 -8.04 -4.09 7.36
C TYR A 36 -7.70 -5.55 7.00
N GLY A 37 -6.50 -6.04 7.33
CA GLY A 37 -6.04 -7.39 7.00
C GLY A 37 -5.61 -7.55 5.55
N TRP A 38 -5.35 -6.46 4.83
CA TRP A 38 -4.95 -6.52 3.43
C TRP A 38 -3.43 -6.71 3.30
N PRO A 39 -2.96 -7.59 2.39
CA PRO A 39 -1.55 -7.67 2.05
C PRO A 39 -1.08 -6.34 1.44
N VAL A 40 0.03 -5.80 1.99
CA VAL A 40 0.63 -4.53 1.56
C VAL A 40 2.15 -4.66 1.47
N LYS A 41 2.72 -4.00 0.48
CA LYS A 41 4.15 -3.87 0.24
C LYS A 41 4.46 -2.42 -0.16
N VAL A 42 5.53 -1.86 0.39
CA VAL A 42 6.03 -0.52 0.04
C VAL A 42 7.44 -0.70 -0.51
N SER A 43 7.71 -0.17 -1.70
CA SER A 43 9.00 -0.26 -2.41
C SER A 43 9.51 1.09 -2.88
#